data_AF-A0A484Q9B2-F1
#
_entry.id   AF-A0A484Q9B2-F1
#
_cell.length_a   1.000
_cell.length_b   1.000
_cell.length_c   1.000
_cell.angle_alpha   90.00
_cell.angle_beta   90.00
_cell.angle_gamma   90.00
#
_symmetry.space_group_name_H-M   'P 1'
#
loop_
_entity.id
_entity.type
_entity.pdbx_description
1 polymer ?
#
loop_
_entity_poly.entity_id
_entity_poly.type
_entity_poly.pdbx_seq_one_letter_code
_entity_poly.pdbx_strand_id
1 'polypeptide(L)'
;MEFVLSELCDQVMTASAAHRPLHVGGGGTKAFYGNGRATQGEPRHVLDMTVYRGVVTYEPSELVVTVRAGTPLAELEATLAAQGQMLAFEPPHFGADATVGGCVAAGLAGPRRMAAGGVRDFVLGARLLDAQGRVLRFGGEVMKNVAGYDVSRLLAGSQGIFGALLDVSLKVVPRPIAEATLRLQMGQAQALAQFGTWRGKPLPISATAWRQAEGPADSGILTVRLSGAPAAVDGARRLLGGELMAEGEAQAWWQGLREHTLPFLAQGPLWRLAVPPTTPPLGLGPTLIEWGGGQRWLAGGHLSAASLRAAAAQVGGHATLFRAGEAGGPADGVFHPLAPAVAAITRRLKEEFDPLGIFNPGRMIPGL
;
A
#
# COMPACT_ATOMS: atom_id res chain seq x y z
N MET A 1 -26.07 11.02 -8.52
CA MET A 1 -24.73 10.44 -8.83
C MET A 1 -24.30 10.69 -10.27
N GLU A 2 -25.20 10.60 -11.26
CA GLU A 2 -24.87 10.99 -12.65
C GLU A 2 -24.46 12.45 -12.77
N PHE A 3 -25.13 13.35 -12.03
CA PHE A 3 -24.75 14.77 -11.95
C PHE A 3 -23.29 14.97 -11.50
N VAL A 4 -22.88 14.35 -10.39
CA VAL A 4 -21.50 14.43 -9.88
C VAL A 4 -20.49 13.89 -10.89
N LEU A 5 -20.81 12.80 -11.59
CA LEU A 5 -19.94 12.28 -12.64
C LEU A 5 -19.79 13.27 -13.80
N SER A 6 -20.89 13.92 -14.21
CA SER A 6 -20.86 14.97 -15.25
C SER A 6 -19.94 16.11 -14.83
N GLU A 7 -20.06 16.62 -13.60
CA GLU A 7 -19.20 17.69 -13.09
C GLU A 7 -17.72 17.31 -13.09
N LEU A 8 -17.39 16.06 -12.72
CA LEU A 8 -16.02 15.56 -12.78
C LEU A 8 -15.51 15.48 -14.22
N CYS A 9 -16.34 15.01 -15.16
CA CYS A 9 -15.99 15.01 -16.58
C CYS A 9 -15.75 16.43 -17.10
N ASP A 10 -16.61 17.38 -16.76
CA ASP A 10 -16.50 18.78 -17.19
C ASP A 10 -15.21 19.45 -16.65
N GLN A 11 -14.85 19.18 -15.39
CA GLN A 11 -13.60 19.65 -14.81
C GLN A 11 -12.38 19.08 -15.55
N VAL A 12 -12.40 17.79 -15.88
CA VAL A 12 -11.32 17.14 -16.65
C VAL A 12 -11.23 17.72 -18.05
N MET A 13 -12.35 17.87 -18.75
CA MET A 13 -12.38 18.43 -20.11
C MET A 13 -11.91 19.89 -20.13
N THR A 14 -12.28 20.67 -19.13
CA THR A 14 -11.81 22.06 -18.99
C THR A 14 -10.30 22.12 -18.78
N ALA A 15 -9.77 21.26 -17.91
CA ALA A 15 -8.33 21.19 -17.67
C ALA A 15 -7.55 20.69 -18.90
N SER A 16 -8.09 19.69 -19.60
CA SER A 16 -7.57 19.14 -20.85
C SER A 16 -7.46 20.22 -21.94
N ALA A 17 -8.54 20.97 -22.18
CA ALA A 17 -8.56 22.08 -23.14
C ALA A 17 -7.54 23.18 -22.78
N ALA A 18 -7.32 23.42 -21.48
CA ALA A 18 -6.37 24.41 -20.98
C ALA A 18 -4.94 23.87 -20.78
N HIS A 19 -4.65 22.61 -21.12
CA HIS A 19 -3.38 21.92 -20.83
C HIS A 19 -2.94 22.09 -19.37
N ARG A 20 -3.90 22.02 -18.44
CA ARG A 20 -3.70 22.37 -17.04
C ARG A 20 -3.54 21.13 -16.18
N PRO A 21 -2.48 21.02 -15.37
CA PRO A 21 -2.34 19.93 -14.41
C PRO A 21 -3.52 19.82 -13.43
N LEU A 22 -4.03 18.60 -13.28
CA LEU A 22 -5.00 18.20 -12.28
C LEU A 22 -4.36 17.31 -11.23
N HIS A 23 -4.60 17.66 -9.97
CA HIS A 23 -4.28 16.82 -8.84
C HIS A 23 -5.50 15.98 -8.46
N VAL A 24 -5.49 14.70 -8.86
CA VAL A 24 -6.52 13.77 -8.42
C VAL A 24 -6.32 13.49 -6.92
N GLY A 25 -7.33 13.82 -6.12
CA GLY A 25 -7.27 13.72 -4.67
C GLY A 25 -8.54 13.11 -4.07
N GLY A 26 -8.38 12.16 -3.14
CA GLY A 26 -9.40 11.86 -2.14
C GLY A 26 -9.19 12.74 -0.91
N GLY A 27 -9.42 12.20 0.30
CA GLY A 27 -9.24 12.97 1.55
C GLY A 27 -7.79 13.26 1.97
N GLY A 28 -6.82 13.23 1.06
CA GLY A 28 -5.48 13.80 1.29
C GLY A 28 -4.56 13.10 2.29
N THR A 29 -5.00 12.04 2.98
CA THR A 29 -4.26 11.38 4.09
C THR A 29 -2.90 10.79 3.69
N LYS A 30 -2.65 10.60 2.39
CA LYS A 30 -1.40 10.05 1.82
C LYS A 30 -0.61 11.08 1.01
N ALA A 31 -0.88 12.38 1.19
CA ALA A 31 -0.22 13.44 0.42
C ALA A 31 1.31 13.43 0.57
N PHE A 32 1.83 12.95 1.70
CA PHE A 32 3.26 12.78 1.98
C PHE A 32 3.95 11.73 1.09
N TYR A 33 3.21 10.79 0.50
CA TYR A 33 3.78 9.64 -0.24
C TYR A 33 3.84 9.88 -1.74
N GLY A 34 4.99 9.61 -2.35
CA GLY A 34 5.29 9.91 -3.75
C GLY A 34 6.10 11.20 -3.90
N ASN A 35 6.44 11.57 -5.13
CA ASN A 35 7.23 12.76 -5.35
C ASN A 35 6.47 14.00 -4.85
N GLY A 36 7.26 14.97 -4.37
CA GLY A 36 6.76 16.30 -4.07
C GLY A 36 5.97 16.82 -5.26
N ARG A 37 4.84 17.47 -4.99
CA ARG A 37 4.03 18.04 -6.04
C ARG A 37 4.78 19.26 -6.57
N ALA A 38 5.33 19.18 -7.79
CA ALA A 38 5.92 20.34 -8.44
C ALA A 38 4.82 21.40 -8.60
N THR A 39 4.91 22.50 -7.85
CA THR A 39 5.28 23.83 -8.35
C THR A 39 5.18 24.83 -7.20
N GLN A 40 6.28 25.54 -6.93
CA GLN A 40 6.19 26.81 -6.24
C GLN A 40 5.46 27.78 -7.19
N GLY A 41 4.29 28.29 -6.80
CA GLY A 41 3.69 29.47 -7.42
C GLY A 41 2.42 29.29 -8.26
N GLU A 42 2.03 28.07 -8.69
CA GLU A 42 0.78 27.89 -9.44
C GLU A 42 -0.39 27.39 -8.56
N PRO A 43 -1.61 27.93 -8.76
CA PRO A 43 -2.79 27.45 -8.06
C PRO A 43 -3.06 25.99 -8.42
N ARG A 44 -3.22 25.17 -7.40
CA ARG A 44 -3.36 23.73 -7.56
C ARG A 44 -4.81 23.40 -7.86
N HIS A 45 -5.06 22.88 -9.06
CA HIS A 45 -6.39 22.42 -9.44
C HIS A 45 -6.59 21.00 -8.94
N VAL A 46 -7.39 20.84 -7.90
CA VAL A 46 -7.69 19.54 -7.30
C VAL A 46 -8.96 19.00 -7.95
N LEU A 47 -8.88 17.81 -8.53
CA LEU A 47 -10.04 17.02 -8.86
C LEU A 47 -10.43 16.25 -7.60
N ASP A 48 -11.39 16.78 -6.85
CA ASP A 48 -11.85 16.22 -5.58
C ASP A 48 -12.74 15.00 -5.84
N MET A 49 -12.23 13.82 -5.49
CA MET A 49 -12.95 12.57 -5.67
C MET A 49 -13.86 12.24 -4.49
N THR A 50 -13.78 12.94 -3.35
CA THR A 50 -14.57 12.63 -2.14
C THR A 50 -16.07 12.79 -2.36
N VAL A 51 -16.46 13.63 -3.33
CA VAL A 51 -17.86 13.84 -3.74
C VAL A 51 -18.46 12.61 -4.45
N TYR A 52 -17.64 11.75 -5.06
CA TYR A 52 -18.07 10.56 -5.78
C TYR A 52 -18.00 9.32 -4.88
N ARG A 53 -18.99 9.16 -3.99
CA ARG A 53 -18.98 8.18 -2.90
C ARG A 53 -20.21 7.26 -2.84
N GLY A 54 -20.08 6.18 -2.09
CA GLY A 54 -21.10 5.16 -1.83
C GLY A 54 -20.76 3.80 -2.42
N VAL A 55 -21.36 2.76 -1.85
CA VAL A 55 -21.33 1.39 -2.39
C VAL A 55 -22.20 1.34 -3.65
N VAL A 56 -21.69 0.71 -4.71
CA VAL A 56 -22.42 0.49 -5.97
C VAL A 56 -23.16 -0.85 -5.90
N THR A 57 -22.42 -1.92 -5.60
CA THR A 57 -22.93 -3.28 -5.39
C THR A 57 -22.13 -3.94 -4.28
N TYR A 58 -22.77 -4.78 -3.48
CA TYR A 58 -22.08 -5.61 -2.50
C TYR A 58 -22.78 -6.97 -2.45
N GLU A 59 -22.03 -8.01 -2.80
CA GLU A 59 -22.49 -9.39 -2.81
C GLU A 59 -21.68 -10.18 -1.75
N PRO A 60 -22.14 -10.22 -0.49
CA PRO A 60 -21.37 -10.84 0.59
C PRO A 60 -21.10 -12.32 0.38
N SER A 61 -22.02 -13.07 -0.24
CA SER A 61 -21.84 -14.50 -0.55
C SER A 61 -20.75 -14.73 -1.61
N GLU A 62 -20.63 -13.81 -2.56
CA GLU A 62 -19.64 -13.87 -3.64
C GLU A 62 -18.29 -13.28 -3.23
N LEU A 63 -18.20 -12.66 -2.05
CA LEU A 63 -17.01 -11.99 -1.54
C LEU A 63 -16.52 -10.87 -2.46
N VAL A 64 -17.45 -10.12 -3.06
CA VAL A 64 -17.15 -9.00 -3.97
C VAL A 64 -17.92 -7.75 -3.57
N VAL A 65 -17.24 -6.61 -3.59
CA VAL A 65 -17.84 -5.28 -3.42
C VAL A 65 -17.37 -4.34 -4.52
N THR A 66 -18.30 -3.63 -5.16
CA THR A 66 -18.00 -2.52 -6.05
C THR A 66 -18.36 -1.22 -5.33
N VAL A 67 -17.39 -0.32 -5.21
CA VAL A 67 -17.49 0.89 -4.39
C VAL A 67 -16.90 2.08 -5.13
N ARG A 68 -17.52 3.25 -4.96
CA ARG A 68 -17.01 4.48 -5.57
C ARG A 68 -15.74 4.97 -4.87
N ALA A 69 -14.82 5.53 -5.62
CA ALA A 69 -13.47 5.90 -5.19
C ALA A 69 -13.44 6.96 -4.08
N GLY A 70 -14.46 7.83 -4.00
CA GLY A 70 -14.62 8.83 -2.95
C GLY A 70 -15.11 8.29 -1.62
N THR A 71 -15.57 7.03 -1.57
CA THR A 71 -16.11 6.43 -0.34
C THR A 71 -15.03 6.39 0.74
N PRO A 72 -15.33 6.86 1.97
CA PRO A 72 -14.43 6.70 3.11
C PRO A 72 -14.07 5.22 3.30
N LEU A 73 -12.78 4.95 3.47
CA LEU A 73 -12.27 3.60 3.66
C LEU A 73 -12.84 2.98 4.94
N ALA A 74 -12.98 3.76 6.00
CA ALA A 74 -13.59 3.33 7.26
C ALA A 74 -15.08 2.93 7.09
N GLU A 75 -15.82 3.61 6.22
CA GLU A 75 -17.22 3.26 5.91
C GLU A 75 -17.31 1.89 5.20
N LEU A 76 -16.42 1.65 4.24
CA LEU A 76 -16.32 0.35 3.59
C LEU A 76 -15.93 -0.73 4.61
N GLU A 77 -14.89 -0.50 5.41
CA GLU A 77 -14.46 -1.48 6.42
C GLU A 77 -15.56 -1.80 7.43
N ALA A 78 -16.35 -0.82 7.87
CA ALA A 78 -17.51 -1.04 8.73
C ALA A 78 -18.62 -1.85 8.04
N THR A 79 -18.89 -1.56 6.77
CA THR A 79 -19.87 -2.31 5.95
C THR A 79 -19.46 -3.79 5.83
N LEU A 80 -18.18 -4.06 5.56
CA LEU A 80 -17.65 -5.41 5.52
C LEU A 80 -17.66 -6.08 6.91
N ALA A 81 -17.32 -5.33 7.96
CA ALA A 81 -17.32 -5.83 9.33
C ALA A 81 -18.70 -6.36 9.76
N ALA A 82 -19.77 -5.68 9.36
CA ALA A 82 -21.15 -6.10 9.64
C ALA A 82 -21.50 -7.46 9.03
N GLN A 83 -20.78 -7.89 7.99
CA GLN A 83 -20.91 -9.21 7.35
C GLN A 83 -19.81 -10.19 7.79
N GLY A 84 -19.02 -9.86 8.81
CA GLY A 84 -17.89 -10.68 9.25
C GLY A 84 -16.75 -10.75 8.21
N GLN A 85 -16.63 -9.73 7.36
CA GLN A 85 -15.64 -9.67 6.28
C GLN A 85 -14.63 -8.52 6.49
N MET A 86 -13.57 -8.53 5.68
CA MET A 86 -12.49 -7.54 5.70
C MET A 86 -11.79 -7.39 4.35
N LEU A 87 -11.03 -6.29 4.22
CA LEU A 87 -9.99 -6.14 3.22
C LEU A 87 -8.71 -6.83 3.71
N ALA A 88 -8.35 -7.97 3.11
CA ALA A 88 -7.28 -8.83 3.63
C ALA A 88 -5.89 -8.19 3.64
N PHE A 89 -5.64 -7.22 2.75
CA PHE A 89 -4.37 -6.52 2.68
C PHE A 89 -4.21 -5.42 3.74
N GLU A 90 -5.20 -5.22 4.62
CA GLU A 90 -5.18 -4.31 5.77
C GLU A 90 -4.67 -2.91 5.41
N PRO A 91 -5.39 -2.15 4.56
CA PRO A 91 -4.90 -0.87 4.07
C PRO A 91 -4.63 0.12 5.21
N PRO A 92 -3.49 0.85 5.15
CA PRO A 92 -3.26 1.93 6.07
C PRO A 92 -4.10 3.17 5.71
N HIS A 93 -4.65 3.82 6.72
CA HIS A 93 -5.50 5.00 6.56
C HIS A 93 -4.64 6.26 6.48
N PHE A 94 -3.72 6.41 7.43
CA PHE A 94 -2.91 7.62 7.70
C PHE A 94 -3.75 8.89 7.96
N GLY A 95 -4.97 8.71 8.48
CA GLY A 95 -5.92 9.78 8.76
C GLY A 95 -7.37 9.32 8.59
N ALA A 96 -8.32 10.02 9.19
CA ALA A 96 -9.73 9.64 9.17
C ALA A 96 -10.36 9.71 7.77
N ASP A 97 -9.89 10.63 6.93
CA ASP A 97 -10.49 10.93 5.62
C ASP A 97 -9.97 10.04 4.47
N ALA A 98 -9.31 8.92 4.78
CA ALA A 98 -8.81 8.00 3.76
C ALA A 98 -9.98 7.50 2.90
N THR A 99 -9.84 7.53 1.57
CA THR A 99 -10.86 7.00 0.64
C THR A 99 -10.41 5.71 -0.04
N VAL A 100 -11.36 4.94 -0.56
CA VAL A 100 -11.08 3.69 -1.30
C VAL A 100 -10.20 3.95 -2.52
N GLY A 101 -10.50 4.99 -3.30
CA GLY A 101 -9.69 5.37 -4.46
C GLY A 101 -8.27 5.75 -4.07
N GLY A 102 -8.11 6.52 -2.99
CA GLY A 102 -6.79 6.86 -2.45
C GLY A 102 -6.02 5.64 -1.94
N CYS A 103 -6.70 4.68 -1.32
CA CYS A 103 -6.12 3.39 -0.93
C CYS A 103 -5.58 2.62 -2.15
N VAL A 104 -6.40 2.46 -3.19
CA VAL A 104 -6.02 1.73 -4.42
C VAL A 104 -4.90 2.45 -5.15
N ALA A 105 -5.04 3.75 -5.41
CA ALA A 105 -4.02 4.54 -6.09
C ALA A 105 -2.69 4.57 -5.32
N ALA A 106 -2.70 4.54 -3.99
CA ALA A 106 -1.48 4.48 -3.20
C ALA A 106 -0.80 3.11 -3.23
N GLY A 107 -1.57 2.02 -3.42
CA GLY A 107 -1.05 0.65 -3.50
C GLY A 107 -0.39 0.14 -2.22
N LEU A 108 -0.68 0.78 -1.08
CA LEU A 108 -0.12 0.43 0.22
C LEU A 108 -0.93 -0.69 0.89
N ALA A 109 -0.23 -1.55 1.61
CA ALA A 109 -0.82 -2.68 2.33
C ALA A 109 -0.21 -2.76 3.73
N GLY A 110 -0.95 -3.30 4.67
CA GLY A 110 -0.55 -3.47 6.05
C GLY A 110 0.15 -4.81 6.34
N PRO A 111 0.22 -5.19 7.61
CA PRO A 111 1.02 -6.31 8.08
C PRO A 111 0.62 -7.67 7.46
N ARG A 112 -0.66 -7.88 7.14
CA ARG A 112 -1.15 -9.14 6.53
C ARG A 112 -0.70 -9.38 5.09
N ARG A 113 -0.10 -8.40 4.42
CA ARG A 113 0.30 -8.51 2.99
C ARG A 113 1.08 -9.79 2.69
N MET A 114 1.97 -10.20 3.59
CA MET A 114 2.80 -11.40 3.37
C MET A 114 2.01 -12.70 3.24
N ALA A 115 0.84 -12.78 3.89
CA ALA A 115 0.02 -13.98 3.92
C ALA A 115 -1.16 -13.90 2.94
N ALA A 116 -1.67 -12.68 2.67
CA ALA A 116 -2.88 -12.49 1.88
C ALA A 116 -2.65 -11.84 0.49
N GLY A 117 -1.51 -11.20 0.25
CA GLY A 117 -1.27 -10.36 -0.93
C GLY A 117 -1.50 -8.86 -0.67
N GLY A 118 -1.13 -8.03 -1.64
CA GLY A 118 -1.32 -6.58 -1.61
C GLY A 118 -2.59 -6.13 -2.33
N VAL A 119 -2.89 -4.82 -2.32
CA VAL A 119 -4.10 -4.24 -2.92
C VAL A 119 -4.38 -4.76 -4.33
N ARG A 120 -3.32 -4.83 -5.16
CA ARG A 120 -3.35 -5.33 -6.54
C ARG A 120 -3.98 -6.73 -6.66
N ASP A 121 -3.75 -7.61 -5.70
CA ASP A 121 -4.24 -9.00 -5.72
C ASP A 121 -5.75 -9.10 -5.41
N PHE A 122 -6.35 -8.00 -4.94
CA PHE A 122 -7.76 -7.89 -4.59
C PHE A 122 -8.56 -7.00 -5.53
N VAL A 123 -7.92 -6.27 -6.46
CA VAL A 123 -8.65 -5.52 -7.50
C VAL A 123 -9.12 -6.48 -8.60
N LEU A 124 -10.43 -6.51 -8.81
CA LEU A 124 -11.10 -7.31 -9.85
C LEU A 124 -11.45 -6.47 -11.09
N GLY A 125 -11.78 -5.20 -10.86
CA GLY A 125 -12.15 -4.26 -11.91
C GLY A 125 -12.15 -2.82 -11.42
N ALA A 126 -12.15 -1.88 -12.37
CA ALA A 126 -12.23 -0.47 -12.07
C ALA A 126 -12.88 0.32 -13.22
N ARG A 127 -13.54 1.43 -12.86
CA ARG A 127 -13.90 2.49 -13.80
C ARG A 127 -12.92 3.65 -13.64
N LEU A 128 -12.42 4.17 -14.75
CA LEU A 128 -11.41 5.23 -14.79
C LEU A 128 -11.92 6.37 -15.68
N LEU A 129 -11.78 7.60 -15.21
CA LEU A 129 -11.97 8.81 -16.01
C LEU A 129 -10.62 9.22 -16.61
N ASP A 130 -10.52 9.20 -17.94
CA ASP A 130 -9.31 9.56 -18.68
C ASP A 130 -9.23 11.07 -19.01
N ALA A 131 -8.14 11.51 -19.63
CA ALA A 131 -7.88 12.93 -19.88
C ALA A 131 -8.75 13.52 -21.00
N GLN A 132 -9.53 12.68 -21.69
CA GLN A 132 -10.51 13.08 -22.70
C GLN A 132 -11.94 13.05 -22.14
N GLY A 133 -12.11 12.96 -20.81
CA GLY A 133 -13.41 12.94 -20.15
C GLY A 133 -14.20 11.65 -20.41
N ARG A 134 -13.57 10.60 -20.94
CA ARG A 134 -14.22 9.32 -21.21
C ARG A 134 -14.15 8.42 -19.99
N VAL A 135 -15.22 7.68 -19.77
CA VAL A 135 -15.28 6.65 -18.72
C VAL A 135 -14.85 5.31 -19.30
N LEU A 136 -13.64 4.89 -18.95
CA LEU A 136 -13.07 3.61 -19.32
C LEU A 136 -13.44 2.55 -18.26
N ARG A 137 -13.67 1.31 -18.72
CA ARG A 137 -14.00 0.17 -17.85
C ARG A 137 -12.96 -0.92 -18.05
N PHE A 138 -12.39 -1.39 -16.94
CA PHE A 138 -11.38 -2.45 -16.93
C PHE A 138 -11.75 -3.53 -15.94
N GLY A 139 -11.42 -4.78 -16.29
CA GLY A 139 -11.73 -5.92 -15.43
C GLY A 139 -13.21 -6.30 -15.46
N GLY A 140 -13.65 -7.00 -14.41
CA GLY A 140 -15.04 -7.40 -14.21
C GLY A 140 -15.23 -7.96 -12.80
N GLU A 141 -16.47 -8.20 -12.39
CA GLU A 141 -16.78 -8.75 -11.04
C GLU A 141 -16.50 -10.27 -10.93
N VAL A 142 -16.05 -10.91 -12.02
CA VAL A 142 -15.79 -12.35 -12.09
C VAL A 142 -14.35 -12.69 -11.71
N MET A 143 -14.16 -13.78 -10.94
CA MET A 143 -12.83 -14.20 -10.47
C MET A 143 -11.87 -14.66 -11.59
N LYS A 144 -12.38 -15.00 -12.77
CA LYS A 144 -11.57 -15.37 -13.94
C LYS A 144 -11.79 -14.33 -15.03
N ASN A 145 -10.77 -13.53 -15.29
CA ASN A 145 -10.72 -12.64 -16.44
C ASN A 145 -9.50 -13.02 -17.30
N VAL A 146 -9.76 -13.56 -18.49
CA VAL A 146 -8.74 -14.20 -19.35
C VAL A 146 -8.53 -13.44 -20.66
N ALA A 147 -9.17 -12.28 -20.83
CA ALA A 147 -9.11 -11.49 -22.06
C ALA A 147 -8.40 -10.14 -21.83
N GLY A 148 -7.42 -9.85 -22.68
CA GLY A 148 -6.73 -8.54 -22.73
C GLY A 148 -5.70 -8.32 -21.61
N TYR A 149 -5.20 -7.09 -21.54
CA TYR A 149 -4.27 -6.66 -20.52
C TYR A 149 -5.00 -6.31 -19.22
N ASP A 150 -4.44 -6.70 -18.08
CA ASP A 150 -5.01 -6.44 -16.76
C ASP A 150 -4.72 -5.01 -16.27
N VAL A 151 -5.39 -4.05 -16.89
CA VAL A 151 -5.28 -2.62 -16.54
C VAL A 151 -5.81 -2.37 -15.13
N SER A 152 -6.84 -3.08 -14.68
CA SER A 152 -7.39 -2.95 -13.32
C SER A 152 -6.31 -3.08 -12.25
N ARG A 153 -5.42 -4.07 -12.39
CA ARG A 153 -4.30 -4.28 -11.47
C ARG A 153 -3.17 -3.26 -11.62
N LEU A 154 -2.98 -2.68 -12.80
CA LEU A 154 -2.02 -1.60 -13.04
C LEU A 154 -2.39 -0.33 -12.24
N LEU A 155 -3.68 -0.05 -12.08
CA LEU A 155 -4.15 1.15 -11.37
C LEU A 155 -3.80 1.14 -9.88
N ALA A 156 -3.62 -0.04 -9.29
CA ALA A 156 -3.18 -0.18 -7.91
C ALA A 156 -1.72 0.27 -7.75
N GLY A 157 -1.49 1.33 -6.98
CA GLY A 157 -0.17 1.97 -6.82
C GLY A 157 0.18 2.99 -7.90
N SER A 158 -0.72 3.27 -8.86
CA SER A 158 -0.50 4.24 -9.95
C SER A 158 -0.40 5.70 -9.51
N GLN A 159 -0.72 6.03 -8.26
CA GLN A 159 -0.80 7.40 -7.75
C GLN A 159 -1.72 8.33 -8.59
N GLY A 160 -2.67 7.77 -9.34
CA GLY A 160 -3.59 8.52 -10.18
C GLY A 160 -2.97 9.14 -11.44
N ILE A 161 -1.77 8.70 -11.86
CA ILE A 161 -1.11 9.27 -13.05
C ILE A 161 -1.80 8.88 -14.37
N PHE A 162 -2.61 7.83 -14.38
CA PHE A 162 -3.32 7.38 -15.60
C PHE A 162 -4.76 7.90 -15.70
N GLY A 163 -5.24 8.63 -14.70
CA GLY A 163 -6.64 9.07 -14.63
C GLY A 163 -7.23 8.97 -13.23
N ALA A 164 -8.47 9.44 -13.11
CA ALA A 164 -9.19 9.43 -11.86
C ALA A 164 -10.02 8.15 -11.70
N LEU A 165 -9.76 7.39 -10.63
CA LEU A 165 -10.57 6.22 -10.28
C LEU A 165 -12.00 6.67 -9.95
N LEU A 166 -13.00 6.07 -10.59
CA LEU A 166 -14.41 6.31 -10.31
C LEU A 166 -14.99 5.22 -9.41
N ASP A 167 -14.91 3.96 -9.84
CA ASP A 167 -15.33 2.79 -9.06
C ASP A 167 -14.21 1.76 -9.02
N VAL A 168 -14.19 0.97 -7.96
CA VAL A 168 -13.31 -0.20 -7.85
C VAL A 168 -14.12 -1.38 -7.35
N SER A 169 -14.03 -2.50 -8.07
CA SER A 169 -14.51 -3.81 -7.65
C SER A 169 -13.37 -4.54 -6.93
N LEU A 170 -13.62 -4.91 -5.68
CA LEU A 170 -12.65 -5.54 -4.80
C LEU A 170 -13.16 -6.91 -4.36
N LYS A 171 -12.27 -7.89 -4.38
CA LYS A 171 -12.43 -9.13 -3.62
C LYS A 171 -12.29 -8.80 -2.13
N VAL A 172 -13.18 -9.35 -1.31
CA VAL A 172 -13.11 -9.30 0.15
C VAL A 172 -12.95 -10.71 0.71
N VAL A 173 -12.68 -10.84 2.00
CA VAL A 173 -12.51 -12.16 2.63
C VAL A 173 -13.21 -12.19 3.99
N PRO A 174 -13.60 -13.37 4.48
CA PRO A 174 -14.02 -13.53 5.88
C PRO A 174 -12.91 -13.08 6.84
N ARG A 175 -13.32 -12.52 7.98
CA ARG A 175 -12.42 -12.29 9.11
C ARG A 175 -11.98 -13.63 9.71
N PRO A 176 -10.74 -13.73 10.21
CA PRO A 176 -10.31 -14.91 10.92
C PRO A 176 -11.15 -15.11 12.19
N ILE A 177 -11.44 -16.37 12.53
CA ILE A 177 -12.26 -16.73 13.70
C ILE A 177 -11.47 -16.48 15.00
N ALA A 178 -10.17 -16.77 14.98
CA ALA A 178 -9.27 -16.55 16.09
C ALA A 178 -7.98 -15.88 15.62
N GLU A 179 -7.44 -15.00 16.46
CA GLU A 179 -6.10 -14.46 16.32
C GLU A 179 -5.33 -14.56 17.64
N ALA A 180 -4.02 -14.71 17.54
CA ALA A 180 -3.13 -14.61 18.69
C ALA A 180 -1.81 -13.96 18.26
N THR A 181 -1.21 -13.18 19.16
CA THR A 181 0.08 -12.54 18.89
C THR A 181 1.12 -12.99 19.90
N LEU A 182 2.30 -13.38 19.41
CA LEU A 182 3.42 -13.86 20.18
C LEU A 182 4.60 -12.90 20.04
N ARG A 183 5.34 -12.68 21.13
CA ARG A 183 6.66 -12.03 21.13
C ARG A 183 7.75 -13.05 21.41
N LEU A 184 8.76 -13.06 20.55
CA LEU A 184 9.94 -13.90 20.70
C LEU A 184 11.18 -13.01 20.75
N GLN A 185 12.02 -13.21 21.77
CA GLN A 185 13.29 -12.52 21.88
C GLN A 185 14.32 -13.21 20.98
N MET A 186 14.80 -12.51 19.96
CA MET A 186 15.81 -13.03 19.03
C MET A 186 16.48 -11.91 18.23
N GLY A 187 17.74 -12.14 17.88
CA GLY A 187 18.52 -11.22 17.04
C GLY A 187 18.03 -11.15 15.61
N GLN A 188 18.55 -10.18 14.85
CA GLN A 188 18.06 -9.90 13.49
C GLN A 188 18.28 -11.08 12.55
N ALA A 189 19.49 -11.66 12.59
CA ALA A 189 19.85 -12.79 11.74
C ALA A 189 19.03 -14.04 12.07
N GLN A 190 18.78 -14.28 13.36
CA GLN A 190 17.94 -15.38 13.83
C GLN A 190 16.50 -15.23 13.34
N ALA A 191 15.91 -14.03 13.43
CA ALA A 191 14.56 -13.77 12.92
C ALA A 191 14.44 -14.02 11.41
N LEU A 192 15.42 -13.58 10.62
CA LEU A 192 15.44 -13.81 9.17
C LEU A 192 15.56 -15.31 8.82
N ALA A 193 16.40 -16.05 9.54
CA ALA A 193 16.50 -17.51 9.40
C ALA A 193 15.19 -18.20 9.80
N GLN A 194 14.55 -17.74 10.87
CA GLN A 194 13.28 -18.28 11.36
C GLN A 194 12.15 -18.09 10.34
N PHE A 195 12.10 -16.96 9.64
CA PHE A 195 11.16 -16.76 8.53
C PHE A 195 11.35 -17.80 7.42
N GLY A 196 12.59 -18.11 7.05
CA GLY A 196 12.90 -19.16 6.08
C GLY A 196 12.35 -20.52 6.53
N THR A 197 12.57 -20.89 7.79
CA THR A 197 12.05 -22.13 8.39
C THR A 197 10.53 -22.20 8.39
N TRP A 198 9.83 -21.09 8.64
CA TRP A 198 8.38 -21.07 8.71
C TRP A 198 7.70 -21.12 7.34
N ARG A 199 8.32 -20.61 6.27
CA ARG A 199 7.72 -20.63 4.92
C ARG A 199 7.43 -22.04 4.40
N GLY A 200 8.18 -23.04 4.85
CA GLY A 200 7.97 -24.44 4.49
C GLY A 200 6.95 -25.18 5.36
N LYS A 201 6.28 -24.51 6.31
CA LYS A 201 5.40 -25.14 7.29
C LYS A 201 3.97 -24.62 7.15
N PRO A 202 2.94 -25.45 7.43
CA PRO A 202 1.54 -25.04 7.39
C PRO A 202 1.15 -24.24 8.64
N LEU A 203 1.85 -23.14 8.90
CA LEU A 203 1.60 -22.27 10.04
C LEU A 203 0.61 -21.15 9.65
N PRO A 204 -0.38 -20.83 10.49
CA PRO A 204 -1.36 -19.77 10.24
C PRO A 204 -0.77 -18.37 10.53
N ILE A 205 0.49 -18.12 10.15
CA ILE A 205 1.15 -16.83 10.35
C ILE A 205 0.56 -15.84 9.35
N SER A 206 -0.13 -14.83 9.87
CA SER A 206 -0.74 -13.78 9.07
C SER A 206 0.13 -12.55 8.96
N ALA A 207 0.95 -12.25 9.96
CA ALA A 207 1.86 -11.10 9.95
C ALA A 207 3.09 -11.34 10.84
N THR A 208 4.19 -10.72 10.47
CA THR A 208 5.41 -10.68 11.29
C THR A 208 5.99 -9.27 11.29
N ALA A 209 6.52 -8.84 12.43
CA ALA A 209 7.46 -7.73 12.47
C ALA A 209 8.57 -7.94 13.49
N TRP A 210 9.81 -7.79 13.05
CA TRP A 210 10.98 -7.77 13.93
C TRP A 210 11.45 -6.32 14.11
N ARG A 211 11.81 -5.96 15.34
CA ARG A 211 12.46 -4.69 15.65
C ARG A 211 13.62 -4.93 16.58
N GLN A 212 14.61 -4.06 16.51
CA GLN A 212 15.67 -4.02 17.51
C GLN A 212 15.08 -3.67 18.89
N ALA A 213 15.58 -4.32 19.93
CA ALA A 213 15.24 -4.04 21.32
C ALA A 213 16.27 -3.08 21.91
N GLU A 214 15.90 -2.40 23.00
CA GLU A 214 16.86 -1.66 23.82
C GLU A 214 17.72 -2.67 24.58
N GLY A 215 19.05 -2.52 24.54
CA GLY A 215 19.98 -3.44 25.20
C GLY A 215 21.19 -3.79 24.34
N PRO A 216 21.80 -4.98 24.56
CA PRO A 216 22.99 -5.41 23.83
C PRO A 216 22.82 -5.38 22.31
N ALA A 217 23.94 -5.20 21.61
CA ALA A 217 23.98 -5.36 20.15
C ALA A 217 23.43 -6.74 19.77
N ASP A 218 22.54 -6.78 18.78
CA ASP A 218 21.79 -7.96 18.31
C ASP A 218 20.66 -8.48 19.24
N SER A 219 20.20 -7.68 20.21
CA SER A 219 18.93 -7.95 20.88
C SER A 219 17.74 -7.41 20.07
N GLY A 220 16.69 -8.21 19.92
CA GLY A 220 15.53 -7.87 19.11
C GLY A 220 14.27 -8.63 19.51
N ILE A 221 13.12 -8.08 19.15
CA ILE A 221 11.80 -8.68 19.41
C ILE A 221 11.16 -8.98 18.06
N LEU A 222 10.90 -10.26 17.82
CA LEU A 222 10.03 -10.72 16.75
C LEU A 222 8.60 -10.83 17.27
N THR A 223 7.69 -10.05 16.68
CA THR A 223 6.25 -10.13 16.94
C THR A 223 5.57 -10.89 15.80
N VAL A 224 4.77 -11.90 16.11
CA VAL A 224 4.13 -12.81 15.14
C VAL A 224 2.64 -12.87 15.40
N ARG A 225 1.81 -12.58 14.39
CA ARG A 225 0.37 -12.78 14.44
C ARG A 225 -0.01 -14.08 13.77
N LEU A 226 -0.80 -14.87 14.49
CA LEU A 226 -1.44 -16.08 14.02
C LEU A 226 -2.92 -15.76 13.78
N SER A 227 -3.48 -16.21 12.66
CA SER A 227 -4.89 -15.99 12.33
C SER A 227 -5.50 -17.21 11.64
N GLY A 228 -6.64 -17.68 12.11
CA GLY A 228 -7.34 -18.80 11.47
C GLY A 228 -8.36 -19.46 12.37
N ALA A 229 -8.52 -20.78 12.20
CA ALA A 229 -9.35 -21.58 13.10
C ALA A 229 -8.70 -21.69 14.49
N PRO A 230 -9.48 -21.72 15.60
CA PRO A 230 -8.95 -21.78 16.96
C PRO A 230 -7.90 -22.88 17.18
N ALA A 231 -8.19 -24.11 16.75
CA ALA A 231 -7.27 -25.24 16.90
C ALA A 231 -5.93 -25.04 16.16
N ALA A 232 -5.94 -24.40 14.99
CA ALA A 232 -4.73 -24.12 14.22
C ALA A 232 -3.89 -23.03 14.90
N VAL A 233 -4.54 -21.99 15.42
CA VAL A 233 -3.87 -20.92 16.19
C VAL A 233 -3.25 -21.49 17.46
N ASP A 234 -3.98 -22.30 18.23
CA ASP A 234 -3.48 -22.91 19.46
C ASP A 234 -2.34 -23.89 19.22
N GLY A 235 -2.44 -24.71 18.17
CA GLY A 235 -1.36 -25.60 17.75
C GLY A 235 -0.09 -24.83 17.39
N ALA A 236 -0.23 -23.77 16.59
CA ALA A 236 0.90 -22.91 16.22
C ALA A 236 1.50 -22.17 17.41
N ARG A 237 0.68 -21.68 18.35
CA ARG A 237 1.18 -21.06 19.60
C ARG A 237 2.09 -21.99 20.39
N ARG A 238 1.68 -23.25 20.58
CA ARG A 238 2.49 -24.25 21.29
C ARG A 238 3.79 -24.57 20.55
N LEU A 239 3.75 -24.62 19.21
CA LEU A 239 4.93 -24.92 18.41
C LEU A 239 5.94 -23.76 18.38
N LEU A 240 5.45 -22.52 18.26
CA LEU A 240 6.30 -21.34 18.14
C LEU A 240 6.84 -20.87 19.49
N GLY A 241 6.08 -21.07 20.58
CA GLY A 241 6.42 -20.55 21.89
C GLY A 241 6.42 -19.02 21.94
N GLY A 242 7.19 -18.47 22.89
CA GLY A 242 7.24 -17.03 23.14
C GLY A 242 6.16 -16.53 24.10
N GLU A 243 6.19 -15.24 24.36
CA GLU A 243 5.26 -14.55 25.25
C GLU A 243 3.97 -14.21 24.51
N LEU A 244 2.83 -14.63 25.04
CA LEU A 244 1.52 -14.26 24.52
C LEU A 244 1.21 -12.81 24.88
N MET A 245 0.90 -11.99 23.88
CA MET A 245 0.40 -10.64 24.11
C MET A 245 -1.09 -10.66 24.49
N ALA A 246 -1.48 -9.77 25.40
CA ALA A 246 -2.88 -9.50 25.66
C ALA A 246 -3.56 -8.97 24.37
N GLU A 247 -4.82 -9.36 24.13
CA GLU A 247 -5.52 -9.09 22.87
C GLU A 247 -5.56 -7.59 22.52
N GLY A 248 -5.94 -6.73 23.49
CA GLY A 248 -5.98 -5.28 23.28
C GLY A 248 -4.60 -4.66 22.98
N GLU A 249 -3.54 -5.16 23.63
CA GLU A 249 -2.17 -4.73 23.35
C GLU A 249 -1.74 -5.14 21.94
N ALA A 250 -2.05 -6.38 21.54
CA ALA A 250 -1.76 -6.89 20.21
C ALA A 250 -2.48 -6.09 19.12
N GLN A 251 -3.77 -5.81 19.31
CA GLN A 251 -4.56 -5.01 18.38
C GLN A 251 -3.98 -3.61 18.21
N ALA A 252 -3.70 -2.92 19.33
CA ALA A 252 -3.11 -1.58 19.30
C ALA A 252 -1.73 -1.57 18.63
N TRP A 253 -0.92 -2.60 18.86
CA TRP A 253 0.41 -2.72 18.26
C TRP A 253 0.36 -2.95 16.74
N TRP A 254 -0.47 -3.87 16.26
CA TRP A 254 -0.63 -4.12 14.81
C TRP A 254 -1.28 -2.93 14.09
N GLN A 255 -2.24 -2.26 14.75
CA GLN A 255 -2.79 -1.01 14.23
C GLN A 255 -1.72 0.07 14.16
N GLY A 256 -0.87 0.20 15.19
CA GLY A 256 0.21 1.18 15.18
C GLY A 256 1.28 0.87 14.13
N LEU A 257 1.54 -0.41 13.86
CA LEU A 257 2.41 -0.82 12.75
C LEU A 257 1.80 -0.43 11.40
N ARG A 258 0.51 -0.76 11.18
CA ARG A 258 -0.23 -0.42 9.96
C ARG A 258 -0.29 1.09 9.72
N GLU A 259 -0.64 1.86 10.74
CA GLU A 259 -0.81 3.32 10.65
C GLU A 259 0.50 4.10 10.83
N HIS A 260 1.63 3.41 11.02
CA HIS A 260 2.97 3.98 11.28
C HIS A 260 3.01 4.93 12.49
N THR A 261 2.25 4.63 13.54
CA THR A 261 2.27 5.39 14.81
C THR A 261 3.24 4.81 15.84
N LEU A 262 3.84 3.64 15.57
CA LEU A 262 4.93 3.12 16.40
C LEU A 262 6.13 4.10 16.39
N PRO A 263 6.84 4.30 17.52
CA PRO A 263 7.93 5.27 17.62
C PRO A 263 9.00 5.16 16.53
N PHE A 264 9.36 3.95 16.12
CA PHE A 264 10.33 3.73 15.03
C PHE A 264 9.84 4.29 13.68
N LEU A 265 8.56 4.09 13.36
CA LEU A 265 7.96 4.46 12.07
C LEU A 265 7.45 5.91 12.03
N ALA A 266 7.27 6.54 13.18
CA ALA A 266 6.86 7.94 13.28
C ALA A 266 8.00 8.93 12.91
N GLN A 267 9.25 8.45 12.91
CA GLN A 267 10.44 9.24 12.59
C GLN A 267 10.55 9.57 11.09
N GLY A 268 11.40 10.55 10.76
CA GLY A 268 11.68 10.98 9.39
C GLY A 268 13.14 11.40 9.20
N PRO A 269 13.75 11.16 8.03
CA PRO A 269 13.20 10.45 6.88
C PRO A 269 12.98 8.95 7.15
N LEU A 270 12.03 8.35 6.43
CA LEU A 270 11.70 6.93 6.53
C LEU A 270 11.83 6.27 5.16
N TRP A 271 12.71 5.28 5.06
CA TRP A 271 12.98 4.52 3.85
C TRP A 271 12.33 3.14 3.92
N ARG A 272 11.70 2.74 2.81
CA ARG A 272 11.15 1.40 2.59
C ARG A 272 12.03 0.64 1.62
N LEU A 273 12.62 -0.46 2.08
CA LEU A 273 13.36 -1.39 1.26
C LEU A 273 12.51 -2.64 1.03
N ALA A 274 12.27 -2.97 -0.24
CA ALA A 274 11.66 -4.23 -0.66
C ALA A 274 12.77 -5.12 -1.23
N VAL A 275 13.09 -6.22 -0.54
CA VAL A 275 14.21 -7.12 -0.87
C VAL A 275 13.73 -8.58 -0.87
N PRO A 276 14.47 -9.51 -1.48
CA PRO A 276 14.17 -10.92 -1.32
C PRO A 276 14.05 -11.30 0.16
N PRO A 277 13.00 -12.04 0.56
CA PRO A 277 12.79 -12.37 1.97
C PRO A 277 13.90 -13.24 2.60
N THR A 278 14.83 -13.79 1.82
CA THR A 278 16.01 -14.55 2.26
C THR A 278 17.27 -13.69 2.43
N THR A 279 17.23 -12.41 2.09
CA THR A 279 18.37 -11.51 2.21
C THR A 279 18.87 -11.44 3.67
N PRO A 280 20.19 -11.53 3.94
CA PRO A 280 20.73 -11.38 5.29
C PRO A 280 20.56 -9.95 5.84
N PRO A 281 20.92 -9.65 7.11
CA PRO A 281 21.02 -8.27 7.60
C PRO A 281 21.89 -7.42 6.66
N LEU A 282 21.41 -6.22 6.32
CA LEU A 282 22.11 -5.33 5.37
C LEU A 282 23.09 -4.35 6.05
N GLY A 283 23.07 -4.26 7.39
CA GLY A 283 23.97 -3.36 8.13
C GLY A 283 23.75 -1.86 7.86
N LEU A 284 22.55 -1.46 7.40
CA LEU A 284 22.25 -0.09 6.99
C LEU A 284 21.79 0.82 8.15
N GLY A 285 21.91 0.36 9.39
CA GLY A 285 21.46 1.07 10.59
C GLY A 285 20.19 0.46 11.22
N PRO A 286 19.57 1.17 12.18
CA PRO A 286 18.37 0.71 12.87
C PRO A 286 17.27 0.32 11.88
N THR A 287 16.74 -0.90 12.03
CA THR A 287 15.81 -1.49 11.06
C THR A 287 14.59 -2.07 11.77
N LEU A 288 13.41 -1.86 11.19
CA LEU A 288 12.21 -2.66 11.46
C LEU A 288 11.92 -3.52 10.24
N ILE A 289 11.68 -4.82 10.43
CA ILE A 289 11.50 -5.79 9.35
C ILE A 289 10.09 -6.33 9.39
N GLU A 290 9.39 -6.31 8.26
CA GLU A 290 8.05 -6.86 8.09
C GLU A 290 8.02 -7.93 7.00
N TRP A 291 6.85 -8.53 6.85
CA TRP A 291 6.50 -9.42 5.74
C TRP A 291 7.45 -10.59 5.59
N GLY A 292 7.81 -11.19 6.73
CA GLY A 292 8.74 -12.30 6.78
C GLY A 292 10.12 -11.98 6.20
N GLY A 293 10.60 -10.73 6.29
CA GLY A 293 11.93 -10.34 5.82
C GLY A 293 11.94 -9.54 4.52
N GLY A 294 10.84 -9.53 3.78
CA GLY A 294 10.75 -8.90 2.46
C GLY A 294 10.63 -7.38 2.48
N GLN A 295 10.14 -6.80 3.58
CA GLN A 295 10.07 -5.34 3.78
C GLN A 295 10.95 -4.93 4.94
N ARG A 296 11.74 -3.87 4.74
CA ARG A 296 12.59 -3.28 5.77
C ARG A 296 12.40 -1.78 5.81
N TRP A 297 12.13 -1.27 6.99
CA TRP A 297 12.05 0.14 7.28
C TRP A 297 13.37 0.59 7.90
N LEU A 298 13.94 1.64 7.34
CA LEU A 298 15.10 2.34 7.89
C LEU A 298 14.65 3.75 8.27
N ALA A 299 14.74 4.06 9.55
CA ALA A 299 14.50 5.40 10.06
C ALA A 299 15.82 6.16 10.12
N GLY A 300 15.79 7.45 9.76
CA GLY A 300 16.95 8.33 9.78
C GLY A 300 17.52 8.65 8.40
N GLY A 301 18.31 9.73 8.34
CA GLY A 301 18.88 10.30 7.12
C GLY A 301 20.40 10.17 7.03
N HIS A 302 21.00 9.18 7.69
CA HIS A 302 22.45 8.99 7.76
C HIS A 302 23.08 8.47 6.47
N LEU A 303 22.28 7.85 5.59
CA LEU A 303 22.73 7.36 4.28
C LEU A 303 22.07 8.13 3.15
N SER A 304 22.83 8.35 2.07
CA SER A 304 22.30 8.96 0.85
C SER A 304 21.29 8.05 0.16
N ALA A 305 20.36 8.64 -0.60
CA ALA A 305 19.43 7.91 -1.46
C ALA A 305 20.16 6.95 -2.42
N ALA A 306 21.29 7.39 -2.99
CA ALA A 306 22.11 6.58 -3.89
C ALA A 306 22.68 5.34 -3.18
N SER A 307 23.22 5.51 -1.97
CA SER A 307 23.76 4.41 -1.17
C SER A 307 22.69 3.37 -0.81
N LEU A 308 21.50 3.82 -0.38
CA LEU A 308 20.40 2.93 -0.03
C LEU A 308 19.85 2.16 -1.23
N ARG A 309 19.72 2.84 -2.38
CA ARG A 309 19.30 2.20 -3.63
C ARG A 309 20.32 1.19 -4.13
N ALA A 310 21.61 1.52 -4.07
CA ALA A 310 22.69 0.61 -4.46
C ALA A 310 22.70 -0.65 -3.57
N ALA A 311 22.58 -0.49 -2.25
CA ALA A 311 22.53 -1.61 -1.31
C ALA A 311 21.31 -2.53 -1.55
N ALA A 312 20.13 -1.94 -1.83
CA ALA A 312 18.95 -2.73 -2.18
C ALA A 312 19.11 -3.43 -3.54
N ALA A 313 19.62 -2.74 -4.56
CA ALA A 313 19.80 -3.29 -5.91
C ALA A 313 20.82 -4.45 -5.94
N GLN A 314 21.88 -4.39 -5.12
CA GLN A 314 22.89 -5.44 -5.01
C GLN A 314 22.29 -6.80 -4.60
N VAL A 315 21.16 -6.77 -3.88
CA VAL A 315 20.42 -7.97 -3.47
C VAL A 315 19.14 -8.20 -4.29
N GLY A 316 18.98 -7.52 -5.44
CA GLY A 316 17.80 -7.63 -6.31
C GLY A 316 16.54 -6.95 -5.76
N GLY A 317 16.70 -5.99 -4.84
CA GLY A 317 15.62 -5.23 -4.22
C GLY A 317 15.53 -3.77 -4.68
N HIS A 318 14.60 -3.05 -4.07
CA HIS A 318 14.29 -1.65 -4.35
C HIS A 318 14.27 -0.84 -3.04
N ALA A 319 14.63 0.44 -3.12
CA ALA A 319 14.57 1.37 -2.00
C ALA A 319 13.75 2.61 -2.39
N THR A 320 12.74 2.93 -1.60
CA THR A 320 11.84 4.08 -1.78
C THR A 320 11.88 4.96 -0.53
N LEU A 321 12.05 6.27 -0.70
CA LEU A 321 11.85 7.22 0.37
C LEU A 321 10.34 7.34 0.60
N PHE A 322 9.84 6.70 1.66
CA PHE A 322 8.42 6.63 1.95
C PHE A 322 7.91 7.93 2.57
N ARG A 323 8.74 8.56 3.41
CA ARG A 323 8.48 9.87 4.01
C ARG A 323 9.78 10.66 4.05
N ALA A 324 9.78 11.84 3.42
CA ALA A 324 10.96 12.67 3.26
C ALA A 324 11.47 13.34 4.56
N GLY A 325 10.61 13.55 5.55
CA GLY A 325 10.94 14.40 6.70
C GLY A 325 11.20 15.85 6.26
N GLU A 326 11.91 16.62 7.08
CA GLU A 326 12.22 18.04 6.82
C GLU A 326 13.26 18.24 5.71
N ALA A 327 14.15 17.25 5.52
CA ALA A 327 15.25 17.31 4.54
C ALA A 327 14.79 17.24 3.06
N GLY A 328 13.50 17.01 2.80
CA GLY A 328 12.97 16.89 1.45
C GLY A 328 13.36 15.57 0.76
N GLY A 329 12.91 15.43 -0.50
CA GLY A 329 13.20 14.25 -1.32
C GLY A 329 14.45 14.42 -2.17
N PRO A 330 15.08 13.33 -2.65
CA PRO A 330 16.18 13.42 -3.60
C PRO A 330 15.70 14.00 -4.94
N ALA A 331 16.60 14.67 -5.66
CA ALA A 331 16.28 15.38 -6.91
C ALA A 331 15.77 14.45 -8.02
N ASP A 332 16.18 13.18 -8.02
CA ASP A 332 15.75 12.15 -8.97
C ASP A 332 14.45 11.42 -8.56
N GLY A 333 13.72 11.96 -7.57
CA GLY A 333 12.42 11.46 -7.11
C GLY A 333 12.55 10.41 -6.00
N VAL A 334 11.47 10.16 -5.25
CA VAL A 334 11.46 9.34 -4.03
C VAL A 334 11.41 7.83 -4.29
N PHE A 335 10.93 7.42 -5.46
CA PHE A 335 10.83 6.01 -5.83
C PHE A 335 12.18 5.42 -6.24
N HIS A 336 12.30 4.09 -6.24
CA HIS A 336 13.45 3.46 -6.86
C HIS A 336 13.37 3.66 -8.38
N PRO A 337 14.46 4.05 -9.07
CA PRO A 337 14.45 4.23 -10.52
C PRO A 337 13.96 2.96 -11.23
N LEU A 338 13.09 3.14 -12.22
CA LEU A 338 12.60 2.03 -13.02
C LEU A 338 13.70 1.53 -13.96
N ALA A 339 13.75 0.22 -14.18
CA ALA A 339 14.55 -0.35 -15.25
C ALA A 339 14.12 0.26 -16.60
N PRO A 340 15.05 0.48 -17.56
CA PRO A 340 14.75 1.21 -18.80
C PRO A 340 13.54 0.69 -19.58
N ALA A 341 13.39 -0.63 -19.70
CA ALA A 341 12.24 -1.24 -20.39
C ALA A 341 10.90 -0.96 -19.67
N VAL A 342 10.89 -0.99 -18.34
CA VAL A 342 9.70 -0.69 -17.52
C VAL A 342 9.35 0.80 -17.62
N ALA A 343 10.36 1.67 -17.61
CA ALA A 343 10.18 3.11 -17.81
C ALA A 343 9.57 3.43 -19.19
N ALA A 344 10.05 2.77 -20.25
CA ALA A 344 9.51 2.93 -21.61
C ALA A 344 8.05 2.47 -21.70
N ILE A 345 7.70 1.33 -21.10
CA ILE A 345 6.31 0.84 -21.03
C ILE A 345 5.43 1.82 -20.24
N THR A 346 5.91 2.29 -19.09
CA THR A 346 5.15 3.23 -18.24
C THR A 346 4.87 4.54 -18.97
N ARG A 347 5.84 5.03 -19.76
CA ARG A 347 5.66 6.23 -20.59
C ARG A 347 4.61 6.04 -21.67
N ARG A 348 4.66 4.93 -22.42
CA ARG A 348 3.65 4.63 -23.43
C ARG A 348 2.26 4.50 -22.82
N LEU A 349 2.14 3.85 -21.66
CA LEU A 349 0.87 3.79 -20.94
C LEU A 349 0.39 5.19 -20.55
N LYS A 350 1.28 6.06 -20.04
CA LYS A 350 0.93 7.45 -19.72
C LYS A 350 0.46 8.20 -20.97
N GLU A 351 1.13 8.06 -22.11
CA GLU A 351 0.75 8.67 -23.38
C GLU A 351 -0.63 8.19 -23.86
N GLU A 352 -0.98 6.91 -23.67
CA GLU A 352 -2.29 6.37 -24.06
C GLU A 352 -3.43 6.85 -23.14
N PHE A 353 -3.20 6.88 -21.83
CA PHE A 353 -4.24 7.22 -20.84
C PHE A 353 -4.38 8.73 -20.58
N ASP A 354 -3.27 9.46 -20.70
CA ASP A 354 -3.17 10.88 -20.44
C ASP A 354 -2.12 11.52 -21.37
N PRO A 355 -2.42 11.62 -22.68
CA PRO A 355 -1.51 12.16 -23.69
C PRO A 355 -1.09 13.61 -23.45
N LEU A 356 -1.86 14.36 -22.64
CA LEU A 356 -1.56 15.75 -22.29
C LEU A 356 -0.81 15.88 -20.96
N GLY A 357 -0.59 14.77 -20.24
CA GLY A 357 0.13 14.75 -18.97
C GLY A 357 -0.55 15.54 -17.85
N ILE A 358 -1.87 15.72 -17.89
CA ILE A 358 -2.57 16.57 -16.93
C ILE A 358 -2.74 15.91 -15.55
N PHE A 359 -2.85 14.58 -15.46
CA PHE A 359 -3.11 13.91 -14.19
C PHE A 359 -1.85 13.64 -13.38
N ASN A 360 -1.80 14.23 -12.19
CA ASN A 360 -0.75 14.05 -11.18
C ASN A 360 0.68 14.05 -11.78
N PRO A 361 1.05 15.05 -12.62
CA PRO A 361 2.35 15.08 -13.26
C PRO A 361 3.48 15.06 -12.23
N GLY A 362 4.54 14.33 -12.55
CA GLY A 362 5.71 14.14 -11.72
C GLY A 362 5.49 13.24 -10.50
N ARG A 363 4.26 12.83 -10.17
CA ARG A 363 3.94 12.21 -8.87
C ARG A 363 4.62 10.88 -8.64
N MET A 364 4.73 10.05 -9.68
CA MET A 364 5.44 8.76 -9.61
C MET A 364 6.84 8.85 -10.24
N ILE A 365 6.94 9.42 -11.43
CA ILE A 365 8.19 9.52 -12.19
C ILE A 365 8.43 11.00 -12.47
N PRO A 366 9.56 11.58 -12.04
CA PRO A 366 9.88 12.97 -12.38
C PRO A 366 9.87 13.18 -13.89
N GLY A 367 9.22 14.26 -14.34
CA GLY A 367 9.12 14.60 -15.77
C GLY A 367 8.10 13.78 -16.58
N LEU A 368 7.22 13.01 -15.93
CA LEU A 368 6.13 12.25 -16.55
C LEU A 368 4.75 12.63 -16.02
#